data_AF-A0A4T0G7U6-F1
#
_entry.id   AF-A0A4T0G7U6-F1
#
_cell.length_a   1.000
_cell.length_b   1.000
_cell.length_c   1.000
_cell.angle_alpha   90.00
_cell.angle_beta   90.00
_cell.angle_gamma   90.00
#
_symmetry.space_group_name_H-M   'P 1'
#
loop_
_entity.id
_entity.type
_entity.pdbx_description
1 polymer ?
#
loop_
_entity_poly.entity_id
_entity_poly.type
_entity_poly.pdbx_seq_one_letter_code
_entity_poly.pdbx_strand_id
1 'polypeptide(L)'
;MEDINAIVCNPAYQPLLSVIKGARNGFVYGAKIRFPHALVMTFLFGRGDLRSKLTAIYRATKQHSTNLAKFVAIFKATAIVQKRLNGGVPRDLDTLFAGLVAGYAVFSERNAVNEQMMLYVLSRVVASFIPRQPTPETVALGKPHPPNSTAFSLLATLTWGSAVYLFHSKTRRQTLQSGMVNSMQYLYLDSNYWSSLKTLLWHNK
;
A
#
# COMPACT_ATOMS: atom_id res chain seq x y z
N MET A 1 -23.47 8.28 30.38
CA MET A 1 -22.53 7.40 29.64
C MET A 1 -23.14 6.02 29.37
N GLU A 2 -23.97 5.49 30.27
CA GLU A 2 -24.67 4.21 30.08
C GLU A 2 -25.59 4.19 28.85
N ASP A 3 -26.37 5.25 28.60
CA ASP A 3 -27.26 5.31 27.43
C ASP A 3 -26.50 5.29 26.09
N ILE A 4 -25.34 5.94 26.04
CA ILE A 4 -24.47 5.92 24.85
C ILE A 4 -23.88 4.52 24.64
N ASN A 5 -23.46 3.85 25.72
CA ASN A 5 -22.97 2.48 25.65
C ASN A 5 -24.07 1.50 25.22
N ALA A 6 -25.30 1.68 25.67
CA ALA A 6 -26.45 0.88 25.25
C ALA A 6 -26.71 1.02 23.73
N ILE A 7 -26.62 2.24 23.19
CA ILE A 7 -26.74 2.49 21.74
C ILE A 7 -25.58 1.85 20.97
N VAL A 8 -24.34 1.99 21.42
CA VAL A 8 -23.15 1.45 20.73
C VAL A 8 -23.13 -0.08 20.73
N CYS A 9 -23.62 -0.71 21.80
CA CYS A 9 -23.69 -2.17 21.92
C CYS A 9 -24.94 -2.78 21.27
N ASN A 10 -25.87 -1.98 20.73
CA ASN A 10 -27.07 -2.48 20.11
C ASN A 10 -26.76 -3.16 18.74
N PRO A 11 -27.08 -4.46 18.56
CA PRO A 11 -26.85 -5.18 17.31
C PRO A 11 -27.52 -4.54 16.07
N ALA A 12 -28.62 -3.80 16.24
CA ALA A 12 -29.31 -3.14 15.15
C ALA A 12 -28.46 -2.07 14.46
N TYR A 13 -27.60 -1.37 15.21
CA TYR A 13 -26.71 -0.34 14.67
C TYR A 13 -25.34 -0.90 14.24
N GLN A 14 -25.05 -2.16 14.54
CA GLN A 14 -23.78 -2.80 14.23
C GLN A 14 -23.35 -2.61 12.76
N PRO A 15 -24.21 -2.77 11.73
CA PRO A 15 -23.80 -2.60 10.35
C PRO A 15 -23.28 -1.18 10.07
N LEU A 16 -24.01 -0.16 10.51
CA LEU A 16 -23.65 1.25 10.33
C LEU A 16 -22.40 1.62 11.13
N LEU A 17 -22.34 1.21 12.40
CA LEU A 17 -21.20 1.45 13.27
C LEU A 17 -19.94 0.76 12.73
N SER A 18 -20.07 -0.39 12.06
CA SER A 18 -18.95 -1.07 11.43
C SER A 18 -18.34 -0.30 10.26
N VAL A 19 -19.17 0.45 9.50
CA VAL A 19 -18.72 1.35 8.43
C VAL A 19 -17.90 2.49 9.03
N ILE A 20 -18.44 3.15 10.05
CA ILE A 20 -17.79 4.28 10.73
C ILE A 20 -16.47 3.83 11.37
N LYS A 21 -16.49 2.74 12.14
CA LYS A 21 -15.29 2.19 12.79
C LYS A 21 -14.26 1.74 11.76
N GLY A 22 -14.71 1.12 10.67
CA GLY A 22 -13.85 0.72 9.55
C GLY A 22 -13.17 1.91 8.89
N ALA A 23 -13.91 2.96 8.57
CA ALA A 23 -13.39 4.20 7.99
C ALA A 23 -12.36 4.86 8.91
N ARG A 24 -12.67 4.96 10.21
CA ARG A 24 -11.73 5.47 11.23
C ARG A 24 -10.46 4.63 11.28
N ASN A 25 -10.58 3.31 11.25
CA ASN A 25 -9.42 2.42 11.28
C ASN A 25 -8.56 2.59 10.03
N GLY A 26 -9.18 2.70 8.85
CA GLY A 26 -8.49 3.01 7.59
C GLY A 26 -7.73 4.34 7.66
N PHE A 27 -8.37 5.39 8.18
CA PHE A 27 -7.74 6.71 8.36
C PHE A 27 -6.51 6.65 9.28
N VAL A 28 -6.67 6.06 10.47
CA VAL A 28 -5.61 5.97 11.49
C VAL A 28 -4.46 5.09 11.03
N TYR A 29 -4.77 3.94 10.44
CA TYR A 29 -3.75 3.06 9.88
C TYR A 29 -2.97 3.75 8.77
N GLY A 30 -3.67 4.40 7.84
CA GLY A 30 -3.05 5.17 6.76
C GLY A 30 -2.15 6.27 7.29
N ALA A 31 -2.57 6.97 8.36
CA ALA A 31 -1.77 8.04 8.94
C ALA A 31 -0.48 7.48 9.56
N LYS A 32 -0.59 6.39 10.32
CA LYS A 32 0.53 5.73 10.99
C LYS A 32 1.60 5.23 10.03
N ILE A 33 1.23 4.74 8.85
CA ILE A 33 2.20 4.23 7.87
C ILE A 33 2.70 5.35 6.95
N ARG A 34 1.81 6.22 6.47
CA ARG A 34 2.18 7.23 5.46
C ARG A 34 2.99 8.36 6.04
N PHE A 35 2.68 8.81 7.25
CA PHE A 35 3.35 9.95 7.86
C PHE A 35 4.85 9.72 8.03
N PRO A 36 5.33 8.62 8.67
CA PRO A 36 6.76 8.37 8.81
C PRO A 36 7.46 8.25 7.46
N HIS A 37 6.84 7.56 6.49
CA HIS A 37 7.40 7.44 5.14
C HIS A 37 7.54 8.81 4.45
N ALA A 38 6.46 9.62 4.44
CA ALA A 38 6.49 10.94 3.82
C ALA A 38 7.48 11.88 4.52
N LEU A 39 7.58 11.81 5.84
CA LEU A 39 8.55 12.55 6.64
C LEU A 39 9.98 12.23 6.19
N VAL A 40 10.38 10.96 6.25
CA VAL A 40 11.74 10.52 5.88
C VAL A 40 12.05 10.89 4.42
N MET A 41 11.15 10.58 3.49
CA MET A 41 11.39 10.86 2.07
C MET A 41 11.50 12.36 1.77
N THR A 42 10.70 13.21 2.42
CA THR A 42 10.71 14.67 2.18
C THR A 42 11.94 15.34 2.81
N PHE A 43 12.43 14.84 3.95
CA PHE A 43 13.64 15.39 4.56
C PHE A 43 14.92 14.92 3.87
N LEU A 44 14.98 13.65 3.42
CA LEU A 44 16.13 13.11 2.70
C LEU A 44 16.23 13.60 1.26
N PHE A 45 15.12 13.62 0.52
CA PHE A 45 15.12 13.84 -0.93
C PHE A 45 14.28 15.04 -1.37
N GLY A 46 13.45 15.60 -0.49
CA GLY A 46 12.63 16.76 -0.79
C GLY A 46 13.42 18.06 -0.79
N ARG A 47 13.11 18.94 -1.75
CA ARG A 47 13.66 20.30 -1.87
C ARG A 47 12.64 21.33 -1.36
N GLY A 48 13.12 22.52 -1.04
CA GLY A 48 12.28 23.63 -0.56
C GLY A 48 12.38 23.86 0.95
N ASP A 49 11.69 24.90 1.40
CA ASP A 49 11.68 25.37 2.78
C ASP A 49 10.84 24.45 3.69
N LEU A 50 10.97 24.65 5.01
CA LEU A 50 10.30 23.81 6.01
C LEU A 50 8.78 23.80 5.84
N ARG A 51 8.17 24.94 5.48
CA ARG A 51 6.70 25.02 5.30
C ARG A 51 6.25 24.17 4.12
N SER A 52 6.97 24.24 3.00
CA SER A 52 6.69 23.41 1.83
C SER A 52 6.82 21.92 2.15
N LYS A 53 7.87 21.53 2.89
CA LYS A 53 8.08 20.14 3.33
C LYS A 53 6.94 19.64 4.22
N LEU A 54 6.59 20.39 5.26
CA LEU A 54 5.49 20.02 6.17
C LEU A 54 4.14 19.94 5.43
N THR A 55 3.91 20.86 4.49
CA THR A 55 2.70 20.84 3.65
C THR A 55 2.64 19.60 2.77
N ALA A 56 3.76 19.21 2.15
CA ALA A 56 3.84 18.00 1.34
C ALA A 56 3.58 16.73 2.17
N ILE A 57 4.19 16.64 3.37
CA ILE A 57 3.98 15.53 4.30
C ILE A 57 2.51 15.43 4.70
N TYR A 58 1.90 16.56 5.10
CA TYR A 58 0.51 16.61 5.50
C TYR A 58 -0.42 16.20 4.36
N ARG A 59 -0.24 16.76 3.16
CA ARG A 59 -1.07 16.46 1.98
C ARG A 59 -0.98 14.96 1.62
N ALA A 60 0.23 14.42 1.53
CA ALA A 60 0.44 13.01 1.20
C ALA A 60 -0.16 12.07 2.26
N THR A 61 -0.02 12.41 3.54
CA THR A 61 -0.59 11.64 4.66
C THR A 61 -2.11 11.69 4.62
N LYS A 62 -2.69 12.90 4.55
CA LYS A 62 -4.14 13.11 4.49
C LYS A 62 -4.75 12.36 3.32
N GLN A 63 -4.18 12.50 2.12
CA GLN A 63 -4.69 11.82 0.93
C GLN A 63 -4.71 10.30 1.11
N HIS A 64 -3.59 9.71 1.55
CA HIS A 64 -3.50 8.26 1.78
C HIS A 64 -4.50 7.77 2.84
N SER A 65 -4.54 8.45 3.99
CA SER A 65 -5.48 8.14 5.09
C SER A 65 -6.93 8.25 4.67
N THR A 66 -7.29 9.33 3.97
CA THR A 66 -8.65 9.55 3.47
C THR A 66 -9.03 8.53 2.42
N ASN A 67 -8.11 8.12 1.53
CA ASN A 67 -8.38 7.09 0.54
C ASN A 67 -8.67 5.74 1.22
N LEU A 68 -7.87 5.33 2.20
CA LEU A 68 -8.15 4.11 2.98
C LEU A 68 -9.49 4.19 3.74
N ALA A 69 -9.79 5.34 4.34
CA ALA A 69 -11.06 5.55 5.03
C ALA A 69 -12.26 5.42 4.08
N LYS A 70 -12.20 6.09 2.92
CA LYS A 70 -13.24 6.03 1.87
C LYS A 70 -13.39 4.62 1.33
N PHE A 71 -12.29 3.93 1.02
CA PHE A 71 -12.32 2.57 0.50
C PHE A 71 -13.05 1.63 1.45
N VAL A 72 -12.67 1.63 2.74
CA VAL A 72 -13.30 0.76 3.74
C VAL A 72 -14.78 1.14 3.94
N ALA A 73 -15.11 2.42 3.93
CA ALA A 73 -16.48 2.89 4.06
C ALA A 73 -17.36 2.39 2.90
N ILE A 74 -16.92 2.60 1.66
CA ILE A 74 -17.65 2.20 0.45
C ILE A 74 -17.75 0.68 0.37
N PHE A 75 -16.63 -0.04 0.60
CA PHE A 75 -16.63 -1.50 0.60
C PHE A 75 -17.65 -2.06 1.58
N LYS A 76 -17.66 -1.59 2.84
CA LYS A 76 -18.59 -2.08 3.85
C LYS A 76 -20.03 -1.69 3.53
N ALA A 77 -20.27 -0.47 3.06
CA ALA A 77 -21.61 -0.03 2.66
C ALA A 77 -22.16 -0.91 1.53
N THR A 78 -21.37 -1.14 0.48
CA THR A 78 -21.74 -2.02 -0.64
C THR A 78 -21.99 -3.46 -0.17
N ALA A 79 -21.11 -4.03 0.66
CA ALA A 79 -21.29 -5.37 1.20
C ALA A 79 -22.55 -5.51 2.07
N ILE A 80 -22.89 -4.48 2.87
CA ILE A 80 -24.12 -4.45 3.66
C ILE A 80 -25.35 -4.40 2.75
N VAL A 81 -25.32 -3.58 1.70
CA VAL A 81 -26.40 -3.50 0.72
C VAL A 81 -26.58 -4.83 0.00
N GLN A 82 -25.50 -5.46 -0.50
CA GLN A 82 -25.55 -6.77 -1.15
C GLN A 82 -26.14 -7.84 -0.24
N LYS A 83 -25.69 -7.90 1.02
CA LYS A 83 -26.22 -8.83 2.03
C LYS A 83 -27.71 -8.61 2.27
N ARG A 84 -28.17 -7.36 2.37
CA ARG A 84 -29.59 -7.03 2.53
C ARG A 84 -30.42 -7.44 1.32
N LEU A 85 -29.90 -7.22 0.11
CA LEU A 85 -30.55 -7.64 -1.14
C LEU A 85 -30.57 -9.17 -1.33
N ASN A 86 -29.77 -9.93 -0.58
CA ASN A 86 -29.75 -11.39 -0.61
C ASN A 86 -30.39 -12.04 0.63
N GLY A 87 -31.45 -11.44 1.18
CA GLY A 87 -32.17 -12.01 2.33
C GLY A 87 -31.32 -12.14 3.60
N GLY A 88 -30.24 -11.37 3.73
CA GLY A 88 -29.36 -11.39 4.89
C GLY A 88 -28.19 -12.38 4.79
N VAL A 89 -28.02 -13.10 3.69
CA VAL A 89 -26.92 -14.06 3.50
C VAL A 89 -25.87 -13.47 2.55
N PRO A 90 -24.57 -13.43 2.88
CA PRO A 90 -23.54 -13.01 1.93
C PRO A 90 -23.33 -14.06 0.83
N ARG A 91 -23.14 -13.63 -0.42
CA ARG A 91 -22.70 -14.50 -1.54
C ARG A 91 -21.17 -14.50 -1.67
N ASP A 92 -20.62 -15.55 -2.28
CA ASP A 92 -19.17 -15.71 -2.45
C ASP A 92 -18.51 -14.52 -3.16
N LEU A 93 -19.14 -14.01 -4.23
CA LEU A 93 -18.60 -12.91 -5.04
C LEU A 93 -19.00 -11.51 -4.54
N ASP A 94 -19.80 -11.39 -3.49
CA ASP A 94 -20.26 -10.08 -3.02
C ASP A 94 -19.06 -9.21 -2.60
N THR A 95 -18.09 -9.81 -1.89
CA THR A 95 -16.88 -9.11 -1.44
C THR A 95 -15.97 -8.70 -2.59
N LEU A 96 -15.90 -9.50 -3.66
CA LEU A 96 -15.18 -9.13 -4.88
C LEU A 96 -15.81 -7.90 -5.52
N PHE A 97 -17.13 -7.91 -5.73
CA PHE A 97 -17.86 -6.77 -6.30
C PHE A 97 -17.77 -5.52 -5.43
N ALA A 98 -17.95 -5.64 -4.10
CA ALA A 98 -17.77 -4.52 -3.18
C ALA A 98 -16.36 -3.94 -3.26
N GLY A 99 -15.35 -4.81 -3.38
CA GLY A 99 -13.95 -4.43 -3.56
C GLY A 99 -13.70 -3.69 -4.87
N LEU A 100 -14.28 -4.16 -5.97
CA LEU A 100 -14.18 -3.51 -7.29
C LEU A 100 -14.83 -2.12 -7.28
N VAL A 101 -16.05 -2.00 -6.73
CA VAL A 101 -16.76 -0.72 -6.61
C VAL A 101 -15.97 0.28 -5.77
N ALA A 102 -15.51 -0.14 -4.58
CA ALA A 102 -14.72 0.71 -3.70
C ALA A 102 -13.36 1.09 -4.34
N GLY A 103 -12.73 0.14 -5.03
CA GLY A 103 -11.46 0.34 -5.70
C GLY A 103 -11.56 1.39 -6.80
N TYR A 104 -12.54 1.25 -7.68
CA TYR A 104 -12.79 2.19 -8.77
C TYR A 104 -13.14 3.59 -8.23
N ALA A 105 -14.01 3.68 -7.22
CA ALA A 105 -14.46 4.95 -6.66
C ALA A 105 -13.35 5.76 -5.96
N VAL A 106 -12.30 5.10 -5.46
CA VAL A 106 -11.26 5.74 -4.63
C VAL A 106 -9.92 5.88 -5.35
N PHE A 107 -9.54 4.89 -6.16
CA PHE A 107 -8.18 4.77 -6.70
C PHE A 107 -8.09 5.02 -8.21
N SER A 108 -9.17 5.41 -8.88
CA SER A 108 -9.20 5.71 -10.32
C SER A 108 -8.39 6.97 -10.68
N GLU A 109 -8.27 7.94 -9.78
CA GLU A 109 -7.45 9.12 -10.01
C GLU A 109 -5.96 8.77 -9.95
N ARG A 110 -5.21 9.07 -11.02
CA ARG A 110 -3.77 8.88 -11.06
C ARG A 110 -3.04 10.00 -10.32
N ASN A 111 -2.41 9.66 -9.21
CA ASN A 111 -1.51 10.52 -8.46
C ASN A 111 -0.43 9.67 -7.78
N ALA A 112 0.65 10.30 -7.28
CA ALA A 112 1.79 9.58 -6.70
C ALA A 112 1.42 8.73 -5.47
N VAL A 113 0.39 9.11 -4.69
CA VAL A 113 -0.08 8.33 -3.54
C VAL A 113 -0.80 7.07 -4.02
N ASN A 114 -1.74 7.20 -4.95
CA ASN A 114 -2.50 6.08 -5.51
C ASN A 114 -1.59 5.12 -6.30
N GLU A 115 -0.62 5.64 -7.04
CA GLU A 115 0.35 4.81 -7.77
C GLU A 115 1.17 3.94 -6.81
N GLN A 116 1.63 4.50 -5.69
CA GLN A 116 2.35 3.72 -4.66
C GLN A 116 1.46 2.67 -3.99
N MET A 117 0.21 2.99 -3.70
CA MET A 117 -0.75 2.02 -3.17
C MET A 117 -1.03 0.89 -4.16
N MET A 118 -1.22 1.22 -5.44
CA MET A 118 -1.47 0.26 -6.50
C MET A 118 -0.30 -0.71 -6.64
N LEU A 119 0.94 -0.21 -6.74
CA LEU A 119 2.14 -1.06 -6.85
C LEU A 119 2.29 -1.99 -5.62
N TYR A 120 1.99 -1.48 -4.44
CA TYR A 120 2.04 -2.27 -3.20
C TYR A 120 0.98 -3.38 -3.18
N VAL A 121 -0.28 -3.08 -3.53
CA VAL A 121 -1.35 -4.08 -3.54
C VAL A 121 -1.14 -5.08 -4.67
N LEU A 122 -0.79 -4.61 -5.87
CA LEU A 122 -0.51 -5.46 -7.03
C LEU A 122 0.60 -6.48 -6.72
N SER A 123 1.73 -6.04 -6.16
CA SER A 123 2.82 -6.95 -5.80
C SER A 123 2.38 -8.01 -4.79
N ARG A 124 1.53 -7.68 -3.82
CA ARG A 124 0.99 -8.63 -2.83
C ARG A 124 -0.01 -9.61 -3.42
N VAL A 125 -0.87 -9.16 -4.34
CA VAL A 125 -1.82 -10.03 -5.05
C VAL A 125 -1.07 -11.00 -5.95
N VAL A 126 -0.12 -10.52 -6.75
CA VAL A 126 0.73 -11.38 -7.59
C VAL A 126 1.50 -12.38 -6.73
N ALA A 127 2.07 -11.94 -5.60
CA ALA A 127 2.79 -12.83 -4.68
C ALA A 127 1.89 -13.83 -3.94
N SER A 128 0.56 -13.67 -3.94
CA SER A 128 -0.35 -14.65 -3.35
C SER A 128 -0.49 -15.92 -4.18
N PHE A 129 -0.17 -15.89 -5.47
CA PHE A 129 -0.19 -17.06 -6.36
C PHE A 129 1.00 -17.99 -6.16
N ILE A 130 2.01 -17.58 -5.40
CA ILE A 130 3.18 -18.41 -5.11
C ILE A 130 2.77 -19.50 -4.11
N PRO A 131 3.16 -20.77 -4.35
CA PRO A 131 2.93 -21.87 -3.41
C PRO A 131 3.42 -21.53 -2.00
N ARG A 132 2.63 -21.91 -0.99
CA ARG A 132 2.96 -21.68 0.42
C ARG A 132 3.43 -22.95 1.10
N GLN A 133 4.31 -22.80 2.08
CA GLN A 133 4.86 -23.91 2.86
C GLN A 133 4.40 -23.78 4.31
N PRO A 134 3.48 -24.65 4.77
CA PRO A 134 3.07 -24.67 6.17
C PRO A 134 4.26 -24.93 7.10
N THR A 135 4.29 -24.24 8.23
CA THR A 135 5.25 -24.46 9.31
C THR A 135 4.50 -24.78 10.59
N PRO A 136 5.11 -25.50 11.56
CA PRO A 136 4.44 -25.80 12.83
C PRO A 136 3.86 -24.56 13.51
N GLU A 137 4.60 -23.44 13.49
CA GLU A 137 4.15 -22.16 14.05
C GLU A 137 2.94 -21.59 13.29
N THR A 138 2.97 -21.58 11.95
CA THR A 138 1.89 -20.94 11.17
C THR A 138 0.60 -21.76 11.22
N VAL A 139 0.70 -23.09 11.29
CA VAL A 139 -0.45 -23.97 11.51
C VAL A 139 -1.02 -23.76 12.91
N ALA A 140 -0.17 -23.75 13.95
CA ALA A 140 -0.63 -23.58 15.34
C ALA A 140 -1.31 -22.23 15.59
N LEU A 141 -0.82 -21.15 14.94
CA LEU A 141 -1.32 -19.79 15.15
C LEU A 141 -2.36 -19.35 14.12
N GLY A 142 -2.73 -20.20 13.15
CA GLY A 142 -3.62 -19.83 12.05
C GLY A 142 -3.10 -18.66 11.22
N LYS A 143 -1.78 -18.48 11.14
CA LYS A 143 -1.12 -17.39 10.42
C LYS A 143 -0.97 -17.76 8.94
N PRO A 144 -0.95 -16.77 8.03
CA PRO A 144 -0.61 -17.03 6.62
C PRO A 144 0.73 -17.75 6.49
N HIS A 145 0.76 -18.85 5.75
CA HIS A 145 1.97 -19.63 5.52
C HIS A 145 2.99 -18.84 4.68
N PRO A 146 4.29 -18.95 4.98
CA PRO A 146 5.33 -18.33 4.17
C PRO A 146 5.35 -18.93 2.75
N PRO A 147 5.87 -18.19 1.76
CA PRO A 147 6.14 -18.76 0.44
C PRO A 147 7.08 -19.97 0.55
N ASN A 148 6.87 -20.97 -0.30
CA ASN A 148 7.84 -22.05 -0.49
C ASN A 148 9.20 -21.47 -0.89
N SER A 149 10.28 -21.91 -0.23
CA SER A 149 11.62 -21.33 -0.41
C SER A 149 12.12 -21.40 -1.86
N THR A 150 11.87 -22.49 -2.57
CA THR A 150 12.32 -22.66 -3.97
C THR A 150 11.54 -21.74 -4.89
N ALA A 151 10.20 -21.70 -4.75
CA ALA A 151 9.36 -20.83 -5.55
C ALA A 151 9.66 -19.35 -5.30
N PHE A 152 9.93 -18.98 -4.04
CA PHE A 152 10.36 -17.64 -3.66
C PHE A 152 11.70 -17.27 -4.31
N SER A 153 12.72 -18.13 -4.20
CA SER A 153 14.04 -17.88 -4.78
C SER A 153 13.99 -17.72 -6.28
N LEU A 154 13.20 -18.54 -6.98
CA LEU A 154 12.98 -18.43 -8.43
C LEU A 154 12.37 -17.06 -8.77
N LEU A 155 11.27 -16.69 -8.10
CA LEU A 155 10.61 -15.42 -8.37
C LEU A 155 11.51 -14.23 -8.05
N ALA A 156 12.23 -14.27 -6.92
CA ALA A 156 13.17 -13.22 -6.54
C ALA A 156 14.25 -13.04 -7.61
N THR A 157 14.84 -14.13 -8.08
CA THR A 157 15.88 -14.13 -9.13
C THR A 157 15.35 -13.51 -10.42
N LEU A 158 14.17 -13.95 -10.89
CA LEU A 158 13.56 -13.43 -12.11
C LEU A 158 13.16 -11.95 -11.97
N THR A 159 12.64 -11.55 -10.81
CA THR A 159 12.21 -10.17 -10.54
C THR A 159 13.41 -9.22 -10.56
N TRP A 160 14.49 -9.57 -9.85
CA TRP A 160 15.71 -8.75 -9.80
C TRP A 160 16.40 -8.67 -11.16
N GLY A 161 16.57 -9.81 -11.84
CA GLY A 161 17.15 -9.83 -13.19
C GLY A 161 16.37 -8.98 -14.18
N SER A 162 15.03 -9.05 -14.12
CA SER A 162 14.15 -8.22 -14.95
C SER A 162 14.27 -6.74 -14.62
N ALA A 163 14.33 -6.36 -13.34
CA ALA A 163 14.45 -4.97 -12.93
C ALA A 163 15.75 -4.33 -13.45
N VAL A 164 16.88 -5.03 -13.32
CA VAL A 164 18.19 -4.59 -13.83
C VAL A 164 18.18 -4.49 -15.35
N TYR A 165 17.66 -5.51 -16.04
CA TYR A 165 17.55 -5.50 -17.50
C TYR A 165 16.71 -4.33 -18.02
N LEU A 166 15.53 -4.10 -17.43
CA LEU A 166 14.64 -3.01 -17.83
C LEU A 166 15.27 -1.63 -17.60
N PHE A 167 16.07 -1.47 -16.54
CA PHE A 167 16.75 -0.21 -16.24
C PHE A 167 17.89 0.10 -17.22
N HIS A 168 18.70 -0.89 -17.58
CA HIS A 168 19.79 -0.71 -18.55
C HIS A 168 19.31 -0.66 -20.00
N SER A 169 18.14 -1.22 -20.29
CA SER A 169 17.54 -1.17 -21.63
C SER A 169 17.10 0.25 -22.00
N LYS A 170 17.73 0.82 -23.04
CA LYS A 170 17.51 2.20 -23.51
C LYS A 170 16.04 2.51 -23.82
N THR A 171 15.28 1.54 -24.33
CA THR A 171 13.87 1.72 -24.74
C THR A 171 12.88 1.45 -23.61
N ARG A 172 13.27 0.68 -22.58
CA ARG A 172 12.36 0.22 -21.51
C ARG A 172 12.55 0.97 -20.19
N ARG A 173 13.64 1.71 -20.01
CA ARG A 173 13.86 2.52 -18.80
C ARG A 173 12.72 3.49 -18.52
N GLN A 174 12.15 4.09 -19.57
CA GLN A 174 11.03 5.04 -19.47
C GLN A 174 9.71 4.41 -18.98
N THR A 175 9.58 3.08 -19.06
CA THR A 175 8.38 2.36 -18.56
C THR A 175 8.49 2.02 -17.07
N LEU A 176 9.65 2.23 -16.46
CA LEU A 176 9.84 2.00 -15.03
C LEU A 176 9.28 3.17 -14.21
N GLN A 177 8.78 2.85 -13.02
CA GLN A 177 8.34 3.85 -12.08
C GLN A 177 9.52 4.75 -11.66
N SER A 178 9.25 6.05 -11.54
CA SER A 178 10.28 7.09 -11.32
C SER A 178 11.12 6.86 -10.06
N GLY A 179 10.52 6.36 -8.98
CA GLY A 179 11.22 5.98 -7.75
C GLY A 179 12.27 4.89 -7.98
N MET A 180 11.91 3.82 -8.70
CA MET A 180 12.86 2.78 -9.06
C MET A 180 13.99 3.29 -9.95
N VAL A 181 13.68 4.13 -10.94
CA VAL A 181 14.71 4.75 -11.81
C VAL A 181 15.68 5.61 -10.99
N ASN A 182 15.18 6.42 -10.07
CA ASN A 182 16.00 7.27 -9.21
C ASN A 182 16.91 6.44 -8.28
N SER A 183 16.37 5.40 -7.64
CA SER A 183 17.16 4.50 -6.80
C SER A 183 18.25 3.79 -7.60
N MET A 184 17.92 3.27 -8.78
CA MET A 184 18.91 2.57 -9.61
C MET A 184 19.95 3.51 -10.22
N GLN A 185 19.58 4.75 -10.58
CA GLN A 185 20.54 5.78 -10.99
C GLN A 185 21.56 6.04 -9.89
N TYR A 186 21.09 6.28 -8.66
CA TYR A 186 21.94 6.55 -7.50
C TYR A 186 22.87 5.37 -7.20
N LEU A 187 22.33 4.14 -7.22
CA LEU A 187 23.08 2.92 -6.85
C LEU A 187 24.08 2.49 -7.92
N TYR A 188 23.71 2.52 -9.21
CA TYR A 188 24.49 1.86 -10.26
C TYR A 188 25.20 2.79 -11.23
N LEU A 189 24.68 4.00 -11.45
CA LEU A 189 25.23 4.91 -12.46
C LEU A 189 26.04 6.02 -11.80
N ASP A 190 25.51 6.66 -10.76
CA ASP A 190 26.21 7.73 -10.05
C ASP A 190 27.44 7.20 -9.29
N SER A 191 27.43 5.93 -8.88
CA SER A 191 28.55 5.25 -8.24
C SER A 191 29.79 5.08 -9.15
N ASN A 192 29.69 5.32 -10.46
CA ASN A 192 30.82 5.26 -11.38
C ASN A 192 31.63 6.56 -11.46
N TYR A 193 31.24 7.62 -10.74
CA TYR A 193 31.88 8.93 -10.85
C TYR A 193 32.27 9.48 -9.47
N TRP A 194 33.55 9.80 -9.27
CA TRP A 194 34.06 10.48 -8.08
C TRP A 194 35.24 11.39 -8.44
N SER A 195 35.45 12.47 -7.66
CA SER A 195 36.56 13.43 -7.86
C SER A 195 37.44 13.61 -6.61
N SER A 196 37.02 13.09 -5.45
CA SER A 196 37.71 13.18 -4.17
C SER A 196 37.33 12.04 -3.22
N LEU A 197 38.08 11.85 -2.13
CA LEU A 197 37.72 10.91 -1.06
C LEU A 197 36.36 11.24 -0.42
N LYS A 198 36.01 12.52 -0.36
CA LYS A 198 34.70 12.97 0.12
C LYS A 198 33.57 12.50 -0.80
N THR A 199 33.75 12.61 -2.12
CA THR A 199 32.76 12.13 -3.10
C THR A 199 32.69 10.61 -3.21
N LEU A 200 33.77 9.93 -2.79
CA LEU A 200 33.84 8.46 -2.78
C LEU A 200 33.16 7.85 -1.55
N LEU A 201 33.35 8.43 -0.35
CA LEU A 201 32.97 7.79 0.92
C LEU A 201 31.84 8.48 1.69
N TRP A 202 31.53 9.75 1.42
CA TRP A 202 30.58 10.52 2.24
C TRP A 202 29.37 11.06 1.47
N HIS A 203 29.59 11.75 0.36
CA HIS A 203 28.51 12.39 -0.39
C HIS A 203 28.59 12.06 -1.86
N ASN A 204 27.45 11.72 -2.46
CA ASN A 204 27.40 11.54 -3.89
C ASN A 204 27.24 12.91 -4.57
N LYS A 205 28.14 13.25 -5.49
CA LYS A 205 28.35 14.56 -6.13
C LYS A 205 28.68 15.72 -5.18
#